data_AF-A0AAW4XVH7-F1
#
_entry.id   AF-A0AAW4XVH7-F1
#
_cell.length_a   1.000
_cell.length_b   1.000
_cell.length_c   1.000
_cell.angle_alpha   90.00
_cell.angle_beta   90.00
_cell.angle_gamma   90.00
#
_symmetry.space_group_name_H-M   'P 1'
#
loop_
_entity.id
_entity.type
_entity.pdbx_description
1 polymer ?
#
loop_
_entity_poly.entity_id
_entity_poly.type
_entity_poly.pdbx_seq_one_letter_code
_entity_poly.pdbx_strand_id
1 'polypeptide(L)'
;MTNDPLQSAFQMLADFKNGSITYRIKMNSEQIFLLRILCEDLLPGQDFEWKNLECIIIKIMRADSLWNKRCQLAISDFYSMRQSGRKNEAREIQENFIEACPSSWYRKFIIDL
;
A
#
# COMPACT_ATOMS: atom_id res chain seq x y z
N MET A 1 -20.75 4.91 -10.25
CA MET A 1 -19.53 4.10 -10.04
C MET A 1 -19.19 4.22 -8.57
N THR A 2 -19.48 3.19 -7.77
CA THR A 2 -19.00 3.12 -6.40
C THR A 2 -17.50 2.87 -6.45
N ASN A 3 -16.69 3.92 -6.29
CA ASN A 3 -15.24 3.77 -6.20
C ASN A 3 -14.89 2.86 -5.02
N ASP A 4 -14.00 1.90 -5.24
CA ASP A 4 -13.42 1.08 -4.17
C ASP A 4 -12.84 2.02 -3.09
N PRO A 5 -13.29 1.95 -1.83
CA PRO A 5 -12.80 2.82 -0.76
C PRO A 5 -11.29 2.76 -0.60
N LEU A 6 -10.67 1.59 -0.83
CA LEU A 6 -9.23 1.42 -0.76
C LEU A 6 -8.51 2.17 -1.88
N GLN A 7 -9.04 2.09 -3.11
CA GLN A 7 -8.52 2.86 -4.25
C GLN A 7 -8.59 4.36 -3.98
N SER A 8 -9.72 4.83 -3.45
CA SER A 8 -9.90 6.25 -3.09
C SER A 8 -8.91 6.68 -2.01
N ALA A 9 -8.60 5.78 -1.07
CA ALA A 9 -7.64 6.05 -0.02
C ALA A 9 -6.20 6.15 -0.55
N PHE A 10 -5.77 5.24 -1.43
CA PHE A 10 -4.46 5.33 -2.07
C PHE A 10 -4.34 6.57 -2.97
N GLN A 11 -5.41 6.99 -3.64
CA GLN A 11 -5.42 8.24 -4.39
C GLN A 11 -5.19 9.45 -3.48
N MET A 12 -5.91 9.52 -2.35
CA MET A 12 -5.71 10.58 -1.36
C MET A 12 -4.28 10.59 -0.81
N LEU A 13 -3.68 9.42 -0.57
CA LEU A 13 -2.29 9.31 -0.11
C LEU A 13 -1.30 9.83 -1.17
N ALA A 14 -1.54 9.55 -2.45
CA ALA A 14 -0.75 10.10 -3.55
C ALA A 14 -0.85 11.64 -3.60
N ASP A 15 -2.04 12.18 -3.40
CA ASP A 15 -2.26 13.63 -3.35
C ASP A 15 -1.52 14.28 -2.16
N PHE A 16 -1.45 13.61 -1.01
CA PHE A 16 -0.60 14.03 0.12
C PHE A 16 0.90 14.01 -0.24
N LYS A 17 1.37 12.93 -0.88
CA LYS A 17 2.79 12.79 -1.26
C LYS A 17 3.25 13.84 -2.28
N ASN A 18 2.35 14.24 -3.18
CA ASN A 18 2.63 15.24 -4.21
C ASN A 18 2.47 16.69 -3.71
N GLY A 19 2.08 16.89 -2.45
CA GLY A 19 1.88 18.22 -1.86
C GLY A 19 0.58 18.90 -2.30
N SER A 20 -0.30 18.21 -3.04
CA SER A 20 -1.61 18.71 -3.45
C SER A 20 -2.56 18.89 -2.25
N ILE A 21 -2.35 18.11 -1.19
CA ILE A 21 -3.06 18.23 0.08
C ILE A 21 -2.03 18.37 1.20
N THR A 22 -2.19 19.38 2.06
CA THR A 22 -1.35 19.52 3.26
C THR A 22 -2.10 19.06 4.50
N TYR A 23 -1.46 18.26 5.35
CA TYR A 23 -2.03 17.77 6.62
C TYR A 23 -2.28 18.90 7.65
N ARG A 24 -1.77 20.11 7.38
CA ARG A 24 -2.06 21.32 8.16
C ARG A 24 -3.45 21.89 7.88
N ILE A 25 -4.11 21.45 6.81
CA ILE A 25 -5.51 21.77 6.52
C ILE A 25 -6.39 20.79 7.29
N LYS A 26 -7.41 21.32 7.96
CA LYS A 26 -8.38 20.57 8.75
C LYS A 26 -8.99 19.46 7.88
N MET A 27 -8.67 18.21 8.17
CA MET A 27 -9.21 17.06 7.44
C MET A 27 -10.70 16.92 7.70
N ASN A 28 -11.46 16.60 6.64
CA ASN A 28 -12.88 16.29 6.77
C ASN A 28 -13.08 14.82 7.20
N SER A 29 -14.32 14.45 7.53
CA SER A 29 -14.67 13.09 7.99
C SER A 29 -14.37 12.00 6.96
N GLU A 30 -14.51 12.31 5.66
CA GLU A 30 -14.21 11.39 4.57
C GLU A 30 -12.71 11.10 4.49
N GLN A 31 -11.86 12.12 4.56
CA GLN A 31 -10.41 11.96 4.57
C GLN A 31 -9.92 11.16 5.78
N ILE A 32 -10.51 11.38 6.96
CA ILE A 32 -10.22 10.60 8.17
C ILE A 32 -10.62 9.14 7.96
N PHE A 33 -11.77 8.87 7.36
CA PHE A 33 -12.22 7.53 7.02
C PHE A 33 -11.26 6.83 6.04
N LEU A 34 -10.82 7.51 4.99
CA LEU A 34 -9.84 6.99 4.03
C LEU A 34 -8.48 6.70 4.70
N LEU A 35 -8.01 7.57 5.60
CA LEU A 35 -6.78 7.33 6.36
C LEU A 35 -6.89 6.09 7.26
N ARG A 36 -8.06 5.88 7.86
CA ARG A 36 -8.32 4.68 8.66
C ARG A 36 -8.22 3.42 7.81
N ILE A 37 -8.81 3.42 6.61
CA ILE A 37 -8.70 2.30 5.66
C ILE A 37 -7.23 1.99 5.35
N LEU A 38 -6.41 3.02 5.06
CA LEU A 38 -4.98 2.83 4.81
C LEU A 38 -4.23 2.30 6.04
N CYS A 39 -4.60 2.75 7.24
CA CYS A 39 -4.00 2.25 8.48
C CYS A 39 -4.29 0.75 8.67
N GLU A 40 -5.53 0.34 8.45
CA GLU A 40 -5.94 -1.06 8.58
C GLU A 40 -5.28 -1.96 7.52
N ASP A 41 -5.10 -1.46 6.30
CA ASP A 41 -4.51 -2.23 5.19
C ASP A 41 -2.97 -2.29 5.24
N LEU A 42 -2.28 -1.18 5.55
CA LEU A 42 -0.81 -1.10 5.51
C LEU A 42 -0.14 -1.34 6.86
N LEU A 43 -0.84 -1.11 7.98
CA LEU A 43 -0.31 -1.17 9.34
C LEU A 43 -1.20 -2.05 10.22
N PRO A 44 -1.42 -3.33 9.86
CA PRO A 44 -2.29 -4.20 10.64
C PRO A 44 -1.79 -4.31 12.09
N GLY A 45 -2.71 -4.17 13.04
CA GLY A 45 -2.41 -4.17 14.48
C GLY A 45 -2.00 -2.81 15.06
N GLN A 46 -1.94 -1.75 14.26
CA GLN A 46 -1.78 -0.40 14.77
C GLN A 46 -3.14 0.28 14.99
N ASP A 47 -3.35 0.81 16.19
CA ASP A 47 -4.55 1.58 16.51
C ASP A 47 -4.60 2.92 15.77
N PHE A 48 -5.79 3.25 15.26
CA PHE A 48 -6.06 4.53 14.60
C PHE A 48 -6.54 5.56 15.63
N GLU A 49 -5.65 6.47 16.04
CA GLU A 49 -5.95 7.54 16.99
C GLU A 49 -6.02 8.92 16.34
N TRP A 50 -7.20 9.55 16.38
CA TRP A 50 -7.43 10.89 15.81
C TRP A 50 -6.55 11.99 16.40
N LYS A 51 -6.09 11.83 17.65
CA LYS A 51 -5.23 12.80 18.33
C LYS A 51 -3.80 12.83 17.80
N ASN A 52 -3.41 11.82 17.01
CA ASN A 52 -2.06 11.66 16.48
C ASN A 52 -2.04 11.43 14.95
N LEU A 53 -2.95 12.10 14.23
CA LEU A 53 -3.10 11.95 12.78
C LEU A 53 -1.80 12.17 12.02
N GLU A 54 -0.99 13.17 12.40
CA GLU A 54 0.28 13.46 11.72
C GLU A 54 1.24 12.26 11.79
N CYS A 55 1.39 11.64 12.97
CA CYS A 55 2.22 10.44 13.11
C CYS A 55 1.68 9.27 12.30
N ILE A 56 0.36 9.07 12.29
CA ILE A 56 -0.30 8.01 11.53
C ILE A 56 -0.06 8.20 10.03
N ILE A 57 -0.24 9.42 9.50
CA ILE A 57 -0.01 9.74 8.10
C ILE A 57 1.44 9.45 7.71
N ILE A 58 2.41 9.89 8.52
CA ILE A 58 3.83 9.61 8.26
C ILE A 58 4.11 8.10 8.22
N LYS A 59 3.54 7.34 9.16
CA LYS A 59 3.70 5.88 9.19
C LYS A 59 3.07 5.21 7.96
N ILE A 60 1.87 5.63 7.56
CA ILE A 60 1.19 5.16 6.34
C ILE A 60 2.04 5.48 5.11
N MET A 61 2.53 6.71 4.97
CA MET A 61 3.39 7.11 3.84
C MET A 61 4.67 6.27 3.75
N ARG A 62 5.28 5.96 4.91
CA ARG A 62 6.47 5.09 4.99
C ARG A 62 6.15 3.64 4.62
N ALA A 63 5.05 3.10 5.15
CA ALA A 63 4.60 1.74 4.81
C ALA A 63 4.27 1.62 3.33
N ASP A 64 3.58 2.60 2.77
CA ASP A 64 3.28 2.67 1.33
C ASP A 64 4.56 2.70 0.49
N SER A 65 5.52 3.57 0.82
CA SER A 65 6.81 3.62 0.11
C SER A 65 7.59 2.30 0.21
N LEU A 66 7.55 1.63 1.37
CA LEU A 66 8.18 0.34 1.58
C LEU A 66 7.56 -0.74 0.70
N TRP A 67 6.23 -0.87 0.73
CA TRP A 67 5.52 -1.90 -0.01
C TRP A 67 5.54 -1.65 -1.52
N ASN A 68 5.48 -0.39 -1.95
CA ASN A 68 5.71 -0.03 -3.36
C ASN A 68 7.08 -0.51 -3.85
N LYS A 69 8.15 -0.21 -3.09
CA LYS A 69 9.50 -0.66 -3.44
C LYS A 69 9.60 -2.19 -3.48
N ARG A 70 9.06 -2.88 -2.48
CA ARG A 70 9.07 -4.35 -2.44
C ARG A 70 8.27 -4.97 -3.60
N CYS A 71 7.14 -4.37 -3.96
CA CYS A 71 6.31 -4.83 -5.07
C CYS A 71 7.07 -4.72 -6.40
N GLN A 72 7.71 -3.57 -6.65
CA GLN A 72 8.54 -3.38 -7.85
C GLN A 72 9.69 -4.40 -7.94
N LEU A 73 10.37 -4.68 -6.83
CA LEU A 73 11.43 -5.69 -6.78
C LEU A 73 10.87 -7.09 -7.05
N ALA A 74 9.76 -7.48 -6.41
CA ALA A 74 9.14 -8.78 -6.61
C ALA A 74 8.70 -9.00 -8.08
N ILE A 75 8.11 -7.98 -8.72
CA ILE A 75 7.75 -8.02 -10.15
C ILE A 75 8.99 -8.23 -11.02
N SER A 76 10.04 -7.45 -10.76
CA SER A 76 11.30 -7.52 -11.50
C SER A 76 11.93 -8.92 -11.38
N ASP A 77 12.04 -9.42 -10.15
CA ASP A 77 12.66 -10.71 -9.86
C ASP A 77 11.82 -11.87 -10.46
N PHE A 78 10.49 -11.79 -10.36
CA PHE A 78 9.58 -12.76 -10.98
C PHE A 78 9.84 -12.90 -12.48
N TYR A 79 9.85 -11.78 -13.21
CA TYR A 79 10.07 -11.82 -14.66
C TYR A 79 11.49 -12.26 -15.01
N SER A 80 12.51 -11.88 -14.23
CA SER A 80 13.89 -12.34 -14.41
C SER A 80 14.02 -13.87 -14.30
N MET A 81 13.40 -14.46 -13.26
CA MET A 81 13.39 -15.92 -13.07
C MET A 81 12.62 -16.63 -14.18
N ARG A 82 11.46 -16.09 -14.56
CA ARG A 82 10.63 -16.64 -15.64
C ARG A 82 11.34 -16.63 -16.99
N GLN A 83 12.03 -15.54 -17.33
CA GLN A 83 12.82 -15.42 -18.58
C GLN A 83 14.02 -16.38 -18.60
N SER A 84 14.57 -16.69 -17.43
CA SER A 84 15.68 -17.65 -17.28
C SER A 84 15.21 -19.12 -17.20
N GLY A 85 13.91 -19.40 -17.40
CA GLY A 85 13.33 -20.74 -17.32
C GLY A 85 13.12 -21.29 -15.90
N ARG A 86 13.42 -20.49 -14.86
CA ARG A 86 13.34 -20.87 -13.43
C ARG A 86 11.93 -20.63 -12.89
N LYS A 87 10.95 -21.38 -13.42
CA LYS A 87 9.52 -21.17 -13.11
C LYS A 87 9.15 -21.38 -11.64
N ASN A 88 9.77 -22.34 -10.96
CA ASN A 88 9.48 -22.62 -9.55
C ASN A 88 9.92 -21.45 -8.66
N GLU A 89 11.09 -20.89 -8.91
CA GLU A 89 11.61 -19.76 -8.15
C GLU A 89 10.81 -18.47 -8.41
N ALA A 90 10.33 -18.28 -9.64
CA ALA A 90 9.39 -17.20 -9.94
C ALA A 90 8.12 -17.32 -9.07
N ARG A 91 7.58 -18.54 -8.94
CA ARG A 91 6.41 -18.80 -8.09
C ARG A 91 6.69 -18.58 -6.61
N GLU A 92 7.86 -19.01 -6.12
CA GLU A 92 8.27 -18.76 -4.73
C GLU A 92 8.35 -17.26 -4.42
N ILE A 93 8.85 -16.43 -5.34
CA ILE A 93 8.85 -14.96 -5.17
C ILE A 93 7.42 -14.43 -5.01
N GLN A 94 6.49 -14.88 -5.85
CA GLN A 94 5.08 -14.49 -5.80
C GLN A 94 4.44 -14.88 -4.46
N GLU A 95 4.59 -16.14 -4.05
CA GLU A 95 4.03 -16.70 -2.81
C GLU A 95 4.60 -16.00 -1.57
N ASN A 96 5.93 -15.81 -1.52
CA ASN A 96 6.60 -15.12 -0.41
C ASN A 96 6.13 -13.66 -0.27
N PHE A 97 5.92 -12.95 -1.40
CA PHE A 97 5.39 -11.60 -1.34
C PHE A 97 3.96 -11.57 -0.82
N ILE A 98 3.10 -12.47 -1.31
CA ILE A 98 1.68 -12.54 -0.91
C ILE A 98 1.53 -12.86 0.58
N GLU A 99 2.37 -13.75 1.11
CA GLU A 99 2.39 -14.10 2.53
C GLU A 99 2.85 -12.93 3.41
N ALA A 100 3.90 -12.22 2.98
CA ALA A 100 4.49 -11.14 3.77
C ALA A 100 3.69 -9.81 3.69
N CYS A 101 3.01 -9.55 2.57
CA CYS A 101 2.38 -8.26 2.32
C CYS A 101 1.00 -8.15 2.99
N PRO A 102 0.79 -7.19 3.93
CA PRO A 102 -0.51 -7.01 4.57
C PRO A 102 -1.52 -6.37 3.62
N SER A 103 -1.04 -5.50 2.73
CA SER A 103 -1.90 -4.70 1.87
C SER A 103 -2.57 -5.55 0.80
N SER A 104 -3.89 -5.51 0.78
CA SER A 104 -4.68 -6.13 -0.28
C SER A 104 -4.47 -5.44 -1.64
N TRP A 105 -4.17 -4.14 -1.64
CA TRP A 105 -3.84 -3.37 -2.84
C TRP A 105 -2.57 -3.89 -3.52
N TYR A 106 -1.46 -3.96 -2.78
CA TYR A 106 -0.19 -4.43 -3.33
C TYR A 106 -0.21 -5.91 -3.72
N ARG A 107 -0.94 -6.75 -2.97
CA ARG A 107 -1.10 -8.17 -3.31
C ARG A 107 -1.77 -8.38 -4.67
N LYS A 108 -2.74 -7.55 -5.06
CA LYS A 108 -3.42 -7.67 -6.37
C LYS A 108 -2.42 -7.63 -7.54
N PHE A 109 -1.47 -6.70 -7.52
CA PHE A 109 -0.46 -6.61 -8.59
C PHE A 109 0.43 -7.84 -8.72
N ILE A 110 0.62 -8.59 -7.63
CA ILE A 110 1.46 -9.78 -7.62
C ILE A 110 0.66 -11.05 -7.93
N ILE A 111 -0.60 -11.13 -7.51
CA ILE A 111 -1.51 -12.24 -7.85
C ILE A 111 -1.71 -12.35 -9.37
N ASP A 112 -1.72 -11.23 -10.08
CA ASP A 112 -2.01 -11.16 -11.51
C ASP A 112 -0.78 -11.41 -12.43
N LEU A 113 0.40 -11.77 -11.88
CA LEU A 113 1.65 -12.06 -12.62
C LEU A 113 1.71 -13.47 -13.25
#